data_AF-X6L6A5-F1
#
_entry.id   AF-X6L6A5-F1
#
_cell.length_a   1.000
_cell.length_b   1.000
_cell.length_c   1.000
_cell.angle_alpha   90.00
_cell.angle_beta   90.00
_cell.angle_gamma   90.00
#
_symmetry.space_group_name_H-M   'P 1'
#
loop_
_entity.id
_entity.type
_entity.pdbx_description
1 polymer ?
#
loop_
_entity_poly.entity_id
_entity_poly.type
_entity_poly.pdbx_seq_one_letter_code
_entity_poly.pdbx_strand_id
1 'polypeptide(L)'
;MADDTSAALKALIQQVSALTETVGAQQKKLDGLRDFNTRILDEKKDMQRRLEQQTETDKQLADMGYERASDGNYYPKGTKPAHTLTRAEARDPAKYRAAKEAAAKIGATLEIVDPDKPDDTHRRGRGNVATTTTTIIKDEDQRVAYMRRDVMGSDPRQYQRLRAEGMRVKSWDQPDDLPQHMQTKLALMEKSHDA
;
A
#
# COMPACT_ATOMS: atom_id res chain seq x y z
N MET A 1 -61.30 -44.48 -50.11
CA MET A 1 -60.27 -44.27 -51.15
C MET A 1 -59.91 -42.79 -51.33
N ALA A 2 -60.80 -41.92 -51.84
CA ALA A 2 -60.49 -40.48 -52.01
C ALA A 2 -60.37 -39.72 -50.67
N ASP A 3 -61.18 -40.08 -49.67
CA ASP A 3 -61.14 -39.45 -48.35
C ASP A 3 -59.87 -39.85 -47.56
N ASP A 4 -59.45 -41.11 -47.63
CA ASP A 4 -58.25 -41.61 -46.92
C ASP A 4 -56.96 -40.96 -47.44
N THR A 5 -56.87 -40.75 -48.76
CA THR A 5 -55.74 -40.03 -49.37
C THR A 5 -55.73 -38.55 -48.98
N SER A 6 -56.90 -37.91 -48.90
CA SER A 6 -57.00 -36.52 -48.43
C SER A 6 -56.62 -36.36 -46.96
N ALA A 7 -56.98 -37.33 -46.11
CA ALA A 7 -56.64 -37.37 -44.70
C ALA A 7 -55.13 -37.57 -44.48
N ALA A 8 -54.52 -38.48 -45.25
CA ALA A 8 -53.08 -38.70 -45.23
C ALA A 8 -52.29 -37.45 -45.65
N LEU A 9 -52.75 -36.73 -46.69
CA LEU A 9 -52.15 -35.46 -47.12
C LEU A 9 -52.22 -34.39 -46.04
N LYS A 10 -53.37 -34.24 -45.35
CA LYS A 10 -53.51 -33.28 -44.24
C LYS A 10 -52.58 -33.61 -43.07
N ALA A 11 -52.48 -34.90 -42.71
CA ALA A 11 -51.58 -35.35 -41.66
C ALA A 11 -50.11 -35.08 -42.00
N LEU A 12 -49.72 -35.32 -43.26
CA LEU A 12 -48.38 -35.03 -43.74
C LEU A 12 -48.06 -33.53 -43.66
N ILE A 13 -49.00 -32.67 -44.09
CA ILE A 13 -48.85 -31.21 -44.00
C ILE A 13 -48.67 -30.75 -42.54
N GLN A 14 -49.47 -31.31 -41.62
CA GLN A 14 -49.32 -31.02 -40.18
C GLN A 14 -47.97 -31.47 -39.63
N GLN A 15 -47.50 -32.67 -40.00
CA GLN A 15 -46.18 -33.15 -39.59
C GLN A 15 -45.05 -32.27 -40.13
N VAL A 16 -45.10 -31.85 -41.40
CA VAL A 16 -44.10 -30.96 -41.99
C VAL A 16 -44.11 -29.58 -41.30
N SER A 17 -45.29 -29.05 -40.94
CA SER A 17 -45.39 -27.81 -40.18
C SER A 17 -44.74 -27.93 -38.80
N ALA A 18 -45.05 -29.00 -38.05
CA ALA A 18 -44.45 -29.25 -36.74
C ALA A 18 -42.93 -29.48 -36.82
N LEU A 19 -42.46 -30.12 -37.88
CA LEU A 19 -41.03 -30.30 -38.14
C LEU A 19 -40.35 -28.95 -38.41
N THR A 20 -41.01 -28.07 -39.16
CA THR A 20 -40.50 -26.73 -39.48
C THR A 20 -40.38 -25.87 -38.21
N GLU A 21 -41.38 -25.91 -37.33
CA GLU A 21 -41.35 -25.22 -36.04
C GLU A 21 -40.24 -25.73 -35.13
N THR A 22 -40.07 -27.06 -35.04
CA THR A 22 -39.03 -27.68 -34.22
C THR A 22 -37.63 -27.37 -34.74
N VAL A 23 -37.40 -27.42 -36.06
CA VAL A 23 -36.13 -27.00 -36.69
C VAL A 23 -35.87 -25.52 -36.42
N GLY A 24 -36.88 -24.65 -36.55
CA GLY A 24 -36.75 -23.23 -36.22
C GLY A 24 -36.39 -22.98 -34.75
N ALA A 25 -36.99 -23.73 -33.83
CA ALA A 25 -36.67 -23.66 -32.40
C ALA A 25 -35.26 -24.18 -32.08
N GLN A 26 -34.82 -25.25 -32.75
CA GLN A 26 -33.45 -25.78 -32.62
C GLN A 26 -32.41 -24.80 -33.15
N GLN A 27 -32.68 -24.14 -34.29
CA GLN A 27 -31.78 -23.13 -34.84
C GLN A 27 -31.55 -21.98 -33.84
N LYS A 28 -32.63 -21.45 -33.24
CA LYS A 28 -32.52 -20.40 -32.21
C LYS A 28 -31.71 -20.85 -30.99
N LYS A 29 -31.86 -22.12 -30.56
CA LYS A 29 -31.06 -22.69 -29.47
C LYS A 29 -29.58 -22.78 -29.85
N LEU A 30 -29.27 -23.20 -31.06
CA LEU A 30 -27.89 -23.28 -31.56
C LEU A 30 -27.24 -21.90 -31.64
N ASP A 31 -27.97 -20.89 -32.12
CA ASP A 31 -27.47 -19.51 -32.17
C ASP A 31 -27.21 -18.98 -30.75
N GLY A 32 -28.12 -19.20 -29.80
CA GLY A 32 -27.91 -18.84 -28.40
C GLY A 32 -26.71 -19.55 -27.74
N LEU A 33 -26.48 -20.83 -28.07
CA LEU A 33 -25.31 -21.57 -27.60
C LEU A 33 -23.99 -21.03 -28.19
N ARG A 34 -24.01 -20.61 -29.46
CA ARG A 34 -22.85 -20.00 -30.13
C ARG A 34 -22.49 -18.67 -29.48
N ASP A 35 -23.48 -17.83 -29.21
CA ASP A 35 -23.27 -16.54 -28.54
C ASP A 35 -22.73 -16.72 -27.12
N PHE A 36 -23.32 -17.64 -26.36
CA PHE A 36 -22.84 -17.99 -25.03
C PHE A 36 -21.38 -18.49 -25.04
N ASN A 37 -21.06 -19.43 -25.93
CA ASN A 37 -19.71 -19.97 -26.04
C ASN A 37 -18.70 -18.91 -26.46
N THR A 38 -19.08 -18.01 -27.38
CA THR A 38 -18.22 -16.88 -27.78
C THR A 38 -17.88 -16.00 -26.59
N ARG A 39 -18.89 -15.63 -25.78
CA ARG A 39 -18.70 -14.83 -24.58
C ARG A 39 -17.78 -15.51 -23.56
N ILE A 40 -18.01 -16.80 -23.27
CA ILE A 40 -17.18 -17.54 -22.32
C ILE A 40 -15.74 -17.67 -22.82
N LEU A 41 -15.54 -17.85 -24.12
CA LEU A 41 -14.19 -17.88 -24.70
C LEU A 41 -13.48 -16.54 -24.55
N ASP A 42 -14.20 -15.43 -24.74
CA ASP A 42 -13.63 -14.09 -24.56
C ASP A 42 -13.29 -13.81 -23.09
N GLU A 43 -14.19 -14.14 -22.16
CA GLU A 43 -13.92 -14.04 -20.72
C GLU A 43 -12.70 -14.87 -20.30
N LYS A 44 -12.56 -16.09 -20.84
CA LYS A 44 -11.38 -16.94 -20.60
C LYS A 44 -10.10 -16.33 -21.15
N LYS A 45 -10.14 -15.79 -22.37
CA LYS A 45 -8.98 -15.10 -22.98
C LYS A 45 -8.58 -13.88 -22.16
N ASP A 46 -9.54 -13.10 -21.67
CA ASP A 46 -9.27 -11.92 -20.84
C ASP A 46 -8.66 -12.29 -19.49
N MET A 47 -9.17 -13.33 -18.83
CA MET A 47 -8.56 -13.85 -17.61
C MET A 47 -7.12 -14.31 -17.85
N GLN A 48 -6.88 -15.03 -18.95
CA GLN A 48 -5.54 -15.50 -19.30
C GLN A 48 -4.58 -14.33 -19.55
N ARG A 49 -5.00 -13.30 -20.29
CA ARG A 49 -4.20 -12.09 -20.52
C ARG A 49 -3.86 -11.36 -19.20
N ARG A 50 -4.81 -11.27 -18.27
CA ARG A 50 -4.57 -10.67 -16.95
C ARG A 50 -3.56 -11.46 -16.13
N LEU A 51 -3.63 -12.80 -16.17
CA LEU A 51 -2.67 -13.67 -15.50
C LEU A 51 -1.27 -13.54 -16.11
N GLU A 52 -1.17 -13.52 -17.44
CA GLU A 52 0.10 -13.33 -18.15
C GLU A 52 0.72 -11.98 -17.77
N GLN A 53 -0.05 -10.89 -17.80
CA GLN A 53 0.39 -9.56 -17.34
C GLN A 53 0.86 -9.57 -15.88
N GLN A 54 0.14 -10.23 -14.98
CA GLN A 54 0.57 -10.36 -13.57
C GLN A 54 1.89 -11.12 -13.46
N THR A 55 2.08 -12.20 -14.21
CA THR A 55 3.34 -12.95 -14.18
C THR A 55 4.51 -12.15 -14.73
N GLU A 56 4.27 -11.29 -15.73
CA GLU A 56 5.30 -10.38 -16.24
C GLU A 56 5.65 -9.31 -15.22
N THR A 57 4.65 -8.71 -14.55
CA THR A 57 4.92 -7.74 -13.48
C THR A 57 5.64 -8.39 -12.30
N ASP A 58 5.25 -9.62 -11.92
CA ASP A 58 5.90 -10.37 -10.85
C ASP A 58 7.38 -10.65 -11.20
N LYS A 59 7.68 -11.02 -12.45
CA LYS A 59 9.07 -11.22 -12.92
C LYS A 59 9.87 -9.93 -12.89
N GLN A 60 9.33 -8.82 -13.41
CA GLN A 60 10.01 -7.52 -13.39
C GLN A 60 10.32 -7.06 -11.97
N LEU A 61 9.35 -7.21 -11.06
CA LEU A 61 9.51 -6.86 -9.66
C LEU A 61 10.51 -7.80 -8.96
N ALA A 62 10.50 -9.10 -9.28
CA ALA A 62 11.49 -10.06 -8.80
C ALA A 62 12.92 -9.72 -9.25
N ASP A 63 13.11 -9.29 -10.49
CA ASP A 63 14.41 -8.84 -11.01
C ASP A 63 14.91 -7.58 -10.29
N MET A 64 14.00 -6.70 -9.84
CA MET A 64 14.32 -5.57 -8.97
C MET A 64 14.48 -5.94 -7.49
N GLY A 65 14.37 -7.23 -7.15
CA GLY A 65 14.54 -7.74 -5.79
C GLY A 65 13.31 -7.62 -4.92
N TYR A 66 12.09 -7.58 -5.48
CA TYR A 66 10.83 -7.62 -4.74
C TYR A 66 10.11 -8.96 -4.92
N GLU A 67 9.47 -9.47 -3.88
CA GLU A 67 8.67 -10.69 -3.91
C GLU A 67 7.23 -10.38 -3.50
N ARG A 68 6.28 -10.96 -4.24
CA ARG A 68 4.86 -10.85 -3.92
C ARG A 68 4.51 -11.78 -2.76
N ALA A 69 3.94 -11.23 -1.70
CA ALA A 69 3.47 -11.98 -0.55
C ALA A 69 2.02 -12.46 -0.73
N SER A 70 1.59 -13.34 0.16
CA SER A 70 0.25 -13.96 0.16
C SER A 70 -0.88 -12.98 0.46
N ASP A 71 -0.54 -11.79 0.97
CA ASP A 71 -1.44 -10.64 1.14
C ASP A 71 -1.66 -9.86 -0.17
N GLY A 72 -0.91 -10.19 -1.23
CA GLY A 72 -0.98 -9.54 -2.54
C GLY A 72 -0.05 -8.33 -2.69
N ASN A 73 0.71 -7.95 -1.65
CA ASN A 73 1.65 -6.84 -1.67
C ASN A 73 3.07 -7.29 -2.08
N TYR A 74 3.89 -6.36 -2.54
CA TYR A 74 5.28 -6.60 -2.93
C TYR A 74 6.23 -6.07 -1.86
N TYR A 75 7.18 -6.91 -1.44
CA TYR A 75 8.19 -6.55 -0.44
C TYR A 75 9.58 -6.86 -0.97
N PRO A 76 10.62 -6.08 -0.62
CA PRO A 76 11.99 -6.45 -0.93
C PRO A 76 12.30 -7.87 -0.42
N LYS A 77 13.03 -8.65 -1.22
CA LYS A 77 13.36 -10.05 -0.97
C LYS A 77 14.05 -10.18 0.39
N GLY A 78 13.51 -11.06 1.24
CA GLY A 78 14.01 -11.28 2.60
C GLY A 78 13.55 -10.27 3.66
N THR A 79 12.77 -9.24 3.29
CA THR A 79 12.20 -8.25 4.24
C THR A 79 10.74 -8.51 4.58
N LYS A 80 10.19 -9.67 4.15
CA LYS A 80 8.81 -10.05 4.43
C LYS A 80 8.60 -10.17 5.96
N PRO A 81 7.66 -9.43 6.56
CA PRO A 81 7.17 -9.78 7.89
C PRO A 81 6.42 -11.10 7.77
N ALA A 82 6.94 -12.16 8.41
CA ALA A 82 6.52 -13.54 8.16
C ALA A 82 5.02 -13.79 8.42
N HIS A 83 4.40 -13.01 9.30
CA HIS A 83 2.97 -13.04 9.56
C HIS A 83 2.46 -11.63 9.85
N THR A 84 1.64 -11.09 8.95
CA THR A 84 0.89 -9.86 9.18
C THR A 84 -0.59 -10.18 9.37
N LEU A 85 -1.22 -9.52 10.34
CA LEU A 85 -2.69 -9.45 10.44
C LEU A 85 -3.10 -8.00 10.29
N THR A 86 -4.21 -7.75 9.60
CA THR A 86 -4.80 -6.41 9.65
C THR A 86 -5.36 -6.13 11.06
N ARG A 87 -5.44 -4.86 11.46
CA ARG A 87 -6.04 -4.51 12.77
C ARG A 87 -7.48 -4.99 12.92
N ALA A 88 -8.24 -5.03 11.82
CA ALA A 88 -9.60 -5.57 11.79
C ALA A 88 -9.63 -7.08 12.07
N GLU A 89 -8.69 -7.83 11.48
CA GLU A 89 -8.59 -9.28 11.70
C GLU A 89 -7.98 -9.62 13.08
N ALA A 90 -7.08 -8.78 13.60
CA ALA A 90 -6.50 -8.92 14.92
C ALA A 90 -7.50 -8.66 16.07
N ARG A 91 -8.67 -8.04 15.78
CA ARG A 91 -9.76 -7.90 16.75
C ARG A 91 -10.49 -9.22 17.01
N ASP A 92 -10.43 -10.17 16.09
CA ASP A 92 -10.98 -11.51 16.29
C ASP A 92 -9.99 -12.35 17.12
N PRO A 93 -10.36 -12.77 18.35
CA PRO A 93 -9.48 -13.54 19.22
C PRO A 93 -9.04 -14.88 18.62
N ALA A 94 -9.88 -15.51 17.79
CA ALA A 94 -9.56 -16.81 17.18
C ALA A 94 -8.50 -16.65 16.09
N LYS A 95 -8.67 -15.66 15.20
CA LYS A 95 -7.71 -15.36 14.13
C LYS A 95 -6.37 -14.88 14.69
N TYR A 96 -6.39 -14.03 15.71
CA TYR A 96 -5.17 -13.58 16.38
C TYR A 96 -4.38 -14.73 17.00
N ARG A 97 -5.03 -15.65 17.71
CA ARG A 97 -4.36 -16.83 18.29
C ARG A 97 -3.76 -17.73 17.22
N ALA A 98 -4.52 -18.04 16.18
CA ALA A 98 -4.04 -18.89 15.08
C ALA A 98 -2.83 -18.27 14.38
N ALA A 99 -2.86 -16.97 14.10
CA ALA A 99 -1.74 -16.26 13.47
C ALA A 99 -0.53 -16.14 14.40
N LYS A 100 -0.76 -15.93 15.71
CA LYS A 100 0.31 -15.91 16.73
C LYS A 100 0.97 -17.27 16.88
N GLU A 101 0.20 -18.35 16.87
CA GLU A 101 0.73 -19.72 16.91
C GLU A 101 1.48 -20.08 15.62
N ALA A 102 0.96 -19.67 14.46
CA ALA A 102 1.65 -19.84 13.18
C ALA A 102 2.99 -19.07 13.17
N ALA A 103 3.01 -17.84 13.66
CA ALA A 103 4.22 -17.04 13.79
C ALA A 103 5.22 -17.66 14.76
N ALA A 104 4.75 -18.10 15.93
CA ALA A 104 5.60 -18.77 16.93
C ALA A 104 6.20 -20.09 16.41
N LYS A 105 5.45 -20.87 15.61
CA LYS A 105 5.96 -22.12 15.01
C LYS A 105 7.13 -21.89 14.05
N ILE A 106 7.22 -20.71 13.43
CA ILE A 106 8.27 -20.34 12.49
C ILE A 106 9.34 -19.45 13.17
N GLY A 107 9.21 -19.21 14.48
CA GLY A 107 10.14 -18.35 15.23
C GLY A 107 10.05 -16.87 14.87
N ALA A 108 8.92 -16.44 14.28
CA ALA A 108 8.69 -15.07 13.86
C ALA A 108 7.69 -14.35 14.77
N THR A 109 7.76 -13.02 14.80
CA THR A 109 6.79 -12.17 15.49
C THR A 109 5.64 -11.79 14.57
N LEU A 110 4.40 -11.90 15.06
CA LEU A 110 3.20 -11.43 14.38
C LEU A 110 3.17 -9.90 14.38
N GLU A 111 3.09 -9.29 13.21
CA GLU A 111 2.96 -7.84 13.07
C GLU A 111 1.51 -7.46 12.73
N ILE A 112 0.96 -6.45 13.40
CA ILE A 112 -0.40 -5.96 13.12
C ILE A 112 -0.27 -4.72 12.24
N VAL A 113 -0.63 -4.86 10.97
CA VAL A 113 -0.58 -3.78 9.98
C VAL A 113 -1.94 -3.11 9.90
N ASP A 114 -1.96 -1.79 9.76
CA ASP A 114 -3.19 -1.00 9.63
C ASP A 114 -3.14 -0.26 8.29
N PRO A 115 -3.85 -0.74 7.25
CA PRO A 115 -3.75 -0.17 5.89
C PRO A 115 -4.36 1.24 5.79
N ASP A 116 -5.23 1.62 6.73
CA ASP A 116 -5.88 2.94 6.76
C ASP A 116 -5.12 3.97 7.60
N LYS A 117 -4.00 3.56 8.23
CA LYS A 117 -3.11 4.53 8.86
C LYS A 117 -2.11 5.02 7.82
N PRO A 118 -2.03 6.33 7.55
CA PRO A 118 -0.82 6.86 6.93
C PRO A 118 0.33 6.45 7.83
N ASP A 119 1.34 5.87 7.19
CA ASP A 119 2.62 5.47 7.78
C ASP A 119 2.97 6.45 8.90
N ASP A 120 3.01 5.96 10.15
CA ASP A 120 3.22 6.77 11.35
C ASP A 120 4.65 7.33 11.29
N THR A 121 4.79 8.41 10.52
CA THR A 121 6.03 9.06 10.15
C THR A 121 6.68 9.71 11.37
N HIS A 122 5.97 9.77 12.51
CA HIS A 122 6.53 10.13 13.81
C HIS A 122 7.44 9.06 14.40
N ARG A 123 7.46 7.85 13.82
CA ARG A 123 8.36 6.75 14.22
C ARG A 123 9.64 6.65 13.40
N ARG A 124 9.93 7.60 12.50
CA ARG A 124 11.30 7.74 11.97
C ARG A 124 12.20 8.16 13.13
N GLY A 125 13.19 7.34 13.44
CA GLY A 125 14.13 7.56 14.53
C GLY A 125 14.65 8.99 14.55
N ARG A 126 14.77 9.56 15.75
CA ARG A 126 15.30 10.91 15.97
C ARG A 126 16.59 11.05 15.15
N GLY A 127 16.61 12.01 14.22
CA GLY A 127 17.81 12.32 13.45
C GLY A 127 18.99 12.60 14.38
N ASN A 128 20.20 12.23 13.96
CA ASN A 128 21.40 12.50 14.74
C ASN A 128 21.52 14.01 15.01
N VAL A 129 21.73 14.39 16.26
CA VAL A 129 21.90 15.79 16.68
C VAL A 129 23.39 16.05 16.84
N ALA A 130 23.88 17.18 16.34
CA ALA A 130 25.27 17.54 16.42
C ALA A 130 25.75 17.66 17.88
N THR A 131 26.95 17.15 18.14
CA THR A 131 27.60 17.20 19.47
C THR A 131 28.47 18.46 19.62
N THR A 132 27.89 19.63 19.37
CA THR A 132 28.57 20.92 19.60
C THR A 132 28.61 21.28 21.09
N THR A 133 29.53 22.13 21.52
CA THR A 133 29.55 22.63 22.90
C THR A 133 28.48 23.72 23.08
N THR A 134 28.28 24.54 22.06
CA THR A 134 27.27 25.59 21.98
C THR A 134 25.92 24.99 21.62
N THR A 135 24.94 25.21 22.50
CA THR A 135 23.58 24.68 22.36
C THR A 135 22.55 25.74 21.96
N ILE A 136 22.86 27.03 22.17
CA ILE A 136 22.00 28.17 21.85
C ILE A 136 22.82 29.25 21.15
N ILE A 137 22.28 29.77 20.05
CA ILE A 137 22.84 30.91 19.33
C ILE A 137 21.74 31.95 19.13
N LYS A 138 21.96 33.17 19.62
CA LYS A 138 21.02 34.28 19.47
C LYS A 138 21.36 35.10 18.22
N ASP A 139 20.37 35.34 17.37
CA ASP A 139 20.37 36.34 16.32
C ASP A 139 19.56 37.55 16.82
N GLU A 140 20.28 38.58 17.27
CA GLU A 140 19.68 39.78 17.85
C GLU A 140 19.01 40.65 16.78
N ASP A 141 19.56 40.67 15.57
CA ASP A 141 19.05 41.46 14.44
C ASP A 141 17.68 40.97 13.99
N GLN A 142 17.50 39.64 13.93
CA GLN A 142 16.22 39.03 13.51
C GLN A 142 15.30 38.66 14.68
N ARG A 143 15.75 38.87 15.92
CA ARG A 143 15.11 38.42 17.17
C ARG A 143 14.76 36.93 17.12
N VAL A 144 15.72 36.11 16.67
CA VAL A 144 15.57 34.65 16.57
C VAL A 144 16.63 33.98 17.44
N ALA A 145 16.22 33.03 18.27
CA ALA A 145 17.14 32.17 19.01
C ALA A 145 17.14 30.78 18.37
N TYR A 146 18.30 30.32 17.93
CA TYR A 146 18.51 28.99 17.40
C TYR A 146 18.97 28.08 18.52
N MET A 147 18.12 27.11 18.88
CA MET A 147 18.34 26.20 20.00
C MET A 147 18.47 24.77 19.46
N ARG A 148 19.48 24.03 19.90
CA ARG A 148 19.70 22.66 19.43
C ARG A 148 18.55 21.75 19.86
N ARG A 149 18.14 20.82 18.98
CA ARG A 149 16.89 20.04 19.17
C ARG A 149 16.87 19.20 20.45
N ASP A 150 17.99 18.62 20.85
CA ASP A 150 18.15 17.86 22.10
C ASP A 150 17.89 18.73 23.33
N VAL A 151 18.39 19.98 23.34
CA VAL A 151 18.21 20.92 24.45
C VAL A 151 16.80 21.50 24.45
N MET A 152 16.19 21.72 23.29
CA MET A 152 14.81 22.20 23.20
C MET A 152 13.81 21.24 23.85
N GLY A 153 14.03 19.93 23.71
CA GLY A 153 13.17 18.91 24.34
C GLY A 153 13.49 18.62 25.81
N SER A 154 14.72 18.89 26.26
CA SER A 154 15.19 18.55 27.61
C SER A 154 15.14 19.70 28.61
N ASP A 155 15.27 20.96 28.17
CA ASP A 155 15.19 22.14 29.04
C ASP A 155 14.08 23.13 28.60
N PRO A 156 12.82 22.91 29.03
CA PRO A 156 11.71 23.80 28.70
C PRO A 156 11.84 25.19 29.34
N ARG A 157 12.69 25.36 30.36
CA ARG A 157 12.86 26.66 31.04
C ARG A 157 13.65 27.62 30.16
N GLN A 158 14.66 27.12 29.44
CA GLN A 158 15.44 27.93 28.48
C GLN A 158 14.56 28.39 27.32
N TYR A 159 13.72 27.50 26.78
CA TYR A 159 12.73 27.86 25.75
C TYR A 159 11.80 28.99 26.22
N GLN A 160 11.25 28.88 27.44
CA GLN A 160 10.36 29.88 28.01
C GLN A 160 11.05 31.22 28.24
N ARG A 161 12.31 31.23 28.72
CA ARG A 161 13.10 32.45 28.91
C ARG A 161 13.36 33.18 27.60
N LEU A 162 13.78 32.47 26.55
CA LEU A 162 14.02 33.07 25.23
C LEU A 162 12.74 33.68 24.64
N ARG A 163 11.59 33.04 24.86
CA ARG A 163 10.28 33.58 24.46
C ARG A 163 9.88 34.80 25.29
N ALA A 164 10.16 34.81 26.60
CA ALA A 164 9.93 35.95 27.48
C ALA A 164 10.83 37.15 27.12
N GLU A 165 12.06 36.90 26.65
CA GLU A 165 12.97 37.90 26.06
C GLU A 165 12.50 38.41 24.68
N GLY A 166 11.35 37.93 24.18
CA GLY A 166 10.76 38.36 22.90
C GLY A 166 11.39 37.73 21.67
N MET A 167 12.23 36.70 21.81
CA MET A 167 12.84 35.99 20.70
C MET A 167 11.96 34.85 20.17
N ARG A 168 11.99 34.65 18.86
CA ARG A 168 11.41 33.47 18.20
C ARG A 168 12.41 32.32 18.28
N VAL A 169 12.02 31.20 18.89
CA VAL A 169 12.92 30.05 19.03
C VAL A 169 12.76 29.11 17.83
N LYS A 170 13.86 28.78 17.15
CA LYS A 170 13.93 27.77 16.08
C LYS A 170 14.85 26.62 16.51
N SER A 171 14.47 25.39 16.18
CA SER A 171 15.33 24.23 16.41
C SER A 171 16.29 23.98 15.25
N TRP A 172 17.45 23.42 15.54
CA TRP A 172 18.41 22.92 14.56
C TRP A 172 19.00 21.58 15.03
N ASP A 173 19.35 20.71 14.08
CA ASP A 173 19.93 19.39 14.36
C ASP A 173 21.41 19.35 14.03
N GLN A 174 21.79 19.95 12.89
CA GLN A 174 23.15 20.04 12.38
C GLN A 174 23.56 21.51 12.16
N PRO A 175 24.86 21.85 12.22
CA PRO A 175 25.33 23.19 11.91
C PRO A 175 24.84 23.69 10.54
N ASP A 176 24.75 22.80 9.56
CA ASP A 176 24.29 23.12 8.20
C ASP A 176 22.83 23.57 8.12
N ASP A 177 22.00 23.27 9.14
CA ASP A 177 20.61 23.72 9.23
C ASP A 177 20.51 25.22 9.58
N LEU A 178 21.60 25.82 10.07
CA LEU A 178 21.66 27.23 10.44
C LEU A 178 21.91 28.10 9.21
N PRO A 179 21.38 29.34 9.17
CA PRO A 179 21.81 30.32 8.18
C PRO A 179 23.32 30.57 8.21
N GLN A 180 23.91 30.92 7.07
CA GLN A 180 25.37 31.00 6.91
C GLN A 180 26.07 31.96 7.90
N HIS A 181 25.41 33.07 8.27
CA HIS A 181 25.93 33.98 9.30
C HIS A 181 25.94 33.35 10.70
N MET A 182 24.97 32.47 10.99
CA MET A 182 24.87 31.74 12.25
C MET A 182 25.81 30.54 12.31
N GLN A 183 26.10 29.88 11.18
CA GLN A 183 27.16 28.86 11.09
C GLN A 183 28.52 29.46 11.45
N THR A 184 28.82 30.65 10.91
CA THR A 184 30.06 31.36 11.20
C THR A 184 30.13 31.76 12.69
N LYS A 185 29.01 32.24 13.24
CA LYS A 185 28.91 32.57 14.67
C LYS A 185 29.09 31.34 15.57
N LEU A 186 28.50 30.20 15.20
CA LEU A 186 28.69 28.92 15.89
C LEU A 186 30.17 28.53 15.88
N ALA A 187 30.82 28.56 14.72
CA ALA A 187 32.24 28.21 14.60
C ALA A 187 33.15 29.13 15.45
N LEU A 188 32.82 30.42 15.58
CA LEU A 188 33.52 31.33 16.47
C LEU A 188 33.30 31.01 17.96
N MET A 189 32.07 30.65 18.33
CA MET A 189 31.74 30.24 19.70
C MET A 189 32.41 28.91 20.08
N GLU A 190 32.42 27.92 19.20
CA GLU A 190 33.15 26.66 19.42
C GLU A 190 34.66 26.91 19.57
N LYS A 191 35.26 27.73 18.70
CA LYS A 191 36.69 28.11 18.83
C LYS A 191 37.01 28.80 20.16
N SER A 192 36.06 29.54 20.74
CA SER A 192 36.23 30.18 22.04
C SER A 192 36.07 29.21 23.22
N HIS A 193 35.47 28.05 23.01
CA HIS A 193 35.35 26.99 24.01
C HIS A 193 36.57 26.05 24.03
N ASP A 194 37.30 25.97 22.92
CA ASP A 194 38.53 25.16 22.78
C ASP A 194 39.81 25.90 23.24
N ALA A 195 39.73 27.18 23.61
CA ALA A 195 40.84 28.03 24.07
C ALA A 195 40.87 28.18 25.59
#